data_AF-A0AAW1KGD0-F1
#
_entry.id   AF-A0AAW1KGD0-F1
#
_cell.length_a   1.000
_cell.length_b   1.000
_cell.length_c   1.000
_cell.angle_alpha   90.00
_cell.angle_beta   90.00
_cell.angle_gamma   90.00
#
_symmetry.space_group_name_H-M   'P 1'
#
loop_
_entity.id
_entity.type
_entity.pdbx_description
1 polymer ?
#
loop_
_entity_poly.entity_id
_entity_poly.type
_entity_poly.pdbx_seq_one_letter_code
_entity_poly.pdbx_strand_id
1 'polypeptide(L)'
;MSASTRNYVDANMWYCDSGATKHITPNKQNFISYSEFSVPEVISLGKQGVYAYGQGAIKVQIRRHNTWDSAEMKNVLYVPDACANLLSVKALGIVLK
;
A
#
# COMPACT_ATOMS: atom_id res chain seq x y z
N MET A 1 -7.99 -11.51 34.03
CA MET A 1 -6.66 -10.99 33.66
C MET A 1 -6.80 -10.22 32.37
N SER A 2 -6.85 -8.89 32.43
CA SER A 2 -6.95 -8.03 31.25
C SER A 2 -5.56 -7.90 30.64
N ALA A 3 -5.28 -8.69 29.61
CA ALA A 3 -4.10 -8.47 28.78
C ALA A 3 -4.30 -7.13 28.07
N SER A 4 -3.41 -6.19 28.36
CA SER A 4 -3.27 -4.94 27.62
C SER A 4 -3.10 -5.26 26.14
N THR A 5 -4.12 -4.99 25.34
CA THR A 5 -4.06 -5.04 23.88
C THR A 5 -3.05 -3.99 23.44
N ARG A 6 -1.78 -4.39 23.30
CA ARG A 6 -0.84 -3.64 22.48
C ARG A 6 -1.47 -3.59 21.09
N ASN A 7 -1.91 -2.41 20.68
CA ASN A 7 -2.31 -2.13 19.32
C ASN A 7 -1.07 -2.30 18.44
N TYR A 8 -0.73 -3.54 18.09
CA TYR A 8 0.24 -3.82 17.05
C TYR A 8 -0.36 -3.29 15.76
N VAL A 9 0.25 -2.24 15.23
CA VAL A 9 -0.02 -1.80 13.86
C VAL A 9 0.51 -2.92 12.98
N ASP A 10 -0.39 -3.73 12.42
CA ASP A 10 0.00 -4.77 11.48
C ASP A 10 0.66 -4.09 10.28
N ALA A 11 1.96 -4.34 10.10
CA ALA A 11 2.76 -3.75 9.03
C ALA A 11 2.25 -4.12 7.63
N ASN A 12 1.34 -5.10 7.52
CA ASN A 12 0.68 -5.52 6.29
C ASN A 12 -0.71 -4.90 6.10
N MET A 13 -1.22 -4.14 7.07
CA MET A 13 -2.52 -3.48 6.96
C MET A 13 -2.44 -2.33 5.94
N TRP A 14 -3.49 -2.21 5.13
CA TRP A 14 -3.66 -1.14 4.15
C TRP A 14 -4.68 -0.12 4.63
N TYR A 15 -4.31 1.15 4.57
CA TYR A 15 -5.20 2.26 4.90
C TYR A 15 -5.77 2.88 3.63
N CYS A 16 -7.10 2.89 3.51
CA CYS A 16 -7.78 3.60 2.44
C CYS A 16 -7.60 5.11 2.64
N ASP A 17 -6.96 5.77 1.68
CA ASP A 17 -6.67 7.19 1.72
C ASP A 17 -7.24 7.84 0.45
N SER A 18 -8.25 8.70 0.63
CA SER A 18 -8.84 9.49 -0.45
C SER A 18 -7.95 10.67 -0.88
N GLY A 19 -7.01 11.08 -0.02
CA GLY A 19 -6.01 12.10 -0.30
C GLY A 19 -4.89 11.59 -1.20
N ALA A 20 -4.53 10.31 -1.07
CA ALA A 20 -3.52 9.68 -1.90
C ALA A 20 -3.92 9.62 -3.39
N THR A 21 -2.92 9.76 -4.26
CA THR A 21 -3.07 9.60 -5.72
C THR A 21 -2.48 8.28 -6.23
N LYS A 22 -1.59 7.65 -5.45
CA LYS A 22 -0.91 6.39 -5.77
C LYS A 22 -1.03 5.42 -4.59
N HIS A 23 -0.98 4.12 -4.87
CA HIS A 23 -0.77 3.12 -3.83
C HIS A 23 0.72 3.12 -3.44
N ILE A 24 1.03 3.13 -2.14
CA ILE A 24 2.42 3.10 -1.67
C ILE A 24 2.61 2.07 -0.56
N THR A 25 3.82 1.53 -0.44
CA THR A 25 4.20 0.62 0.64
C THR A 25 5.68 0.73 0.99
N PRO A 26 6.06 0.59 2.27
CA PRO A 26 7.45 0.38 2.68
C PRO A 26 7.90 -1.08 2.58
N ASN A 27 7.02 -2.01 2.20
CA ASN A 27 7.29 -3.45 2.27
C ASN A 27 7.65 -4.03 0.88
N LYS A 28 8.93 -3.97 0.49
CA LYS A 28 9.42 -4.50 -0.79
C LYS A 28 9.15 -6.01 -0.96
N GLN A 29 9.17 -6.75 0.14
CA GLN A 29 8.96 -8.20 0.16
C GLN A 29 7.55 -8.65 -0.23
N ASN A 30 6.57 -7.73 -0.24
CA ASN A 30 5.18 -8.06 -0.54
C ASN A 30 4.85 -8.03 -2.04
N PHE A 31 5.79 -7.58 -2.88
CA PHE A 31 5.63 -7.53 -4.32
C PHE A 31 5.69 -8.93 -4.95
N ILE A 32 4.66 -9.26 -5.74
CA ILE A 32 4.64 -10.45 -6.60
C ILE A 32 5.25 -10.16 -7.99
N SER A 33 5.29 -8.89 -8.36
CA SER A 33 6.05 -8.36 -9.49
C SER A 33 6.64 -7.02 -9.08
N TYR A 34 7.87 -6.73 -9.50
CA TYR A 34 8.55 -5.47 -9.17
C TYR A 34 9.47 -5.07 -10.31
N SER A 35 9.36 -3.81 -10.72
CA SER A 35 10.32 -3.16 -11.61
C SER A 35 10.96 -2.00 -10.85
N GLU A 36 12.27 -2.07 -10.70
CA GLU A 36 13.07 -0.96 -10.18
C GLU A 36 13.09 0.18 -11.21
N PHE A 37 13.03 1.42 -10.72
CA PHE A 37 13.24 2.58 -11.57
C PHE A 37 14.74 2.81 -11.76
N SER A 38 15.14 3.22 -12.97
CA SER A 38 16.54 3.58 -13.24
C SER A 38 16.98 4.80 -12.43
N VAL A 39 16.05 5.70 -12.13
CA VAL A 39 16.21 6.84 -11.23
C VAL A 39 15.00 6.88 -10.29
N PRO A 40 15.18 6.97 -8.96
CA PRO A 40 14.06 7.08 -8.04
C PRO A 40 13.17 8.30 -8.34
N GLU A 41 11.85 8.11 -8.29
CA GLU A 41 10.89 9.19 -8.48
C GLU A 41 10.64 9.91 -7.16
N VAL A 42 10.60 11.25 -7.17
CA VAL A 42 10.19 12.03 -6.00
C VAL A 42 8.67 12.14 -5.98
N ILE A 43 8.06 11.65 -4.90
CA ILE A 43 6.63 11.81 -4.64
C ILE A 43 6.40 12.66 -3.39
N SER A 44 5.21 13.25 -3.28
CA SER A 44 4.82 13.98 -2.07
C SER A 44 4.05 13.07 -1.12
N LEU A 45 4.55 12.93 0.12
CA LEU A 45 3.85 12.30 1.23
C LEU A 45 3.55 13.36 2.28
N GLY A 46 2.30 13.82 2.31
CA GLY A 46 1.92 15.01 3.09
C GLY A 46 2.64 16.27 2.58
N LYS A 47 3.49 16.88 3.41
CA LYS A 47 4.30 18.07 3.05
C LYS A 47 5.76 17.74 2.72
N GLN A 48 6.13 16.47 2.74
CA GLN A 48 7.51 16.01 2.54
C GLN A 48 7.65 15.34 1.17
N GLY A 49 8.77 15.62 0.49
CA GLY A 49 9.19 14.86 -0.69
C GLY A 49 9.91 13.59 -0.25
N VAL A 50 9.51 12.44 -0.76
CA VAL A 50 10.13 11.12 -0.49
C VAL A 50 10.40 10.38 -1.80
N TYR A 51 11.28 9.39 -1.77
CA TYR A 51 11.66 8.63 -2.96
C TYR A 51 10.85 7.34 -3.12
N ALA A 52 10.31 7.15 -4.32
CA ALA A 52 9.80 5.88 -4.81
C ALA A 52 10.88 5.21 -5.68
N TYR A 53 11.25 3.97 -5.34
CA TYR A 53 12.37 3.27 -5.98
C TYR A 53 11.93 2.31 -7.08
N GLY A 54 10.64 2.02 -7.16
CA GLY A 54 10.10 1.11 -8.16
C GLY A 54 8.60 0.93 -8.00
N GLN A 55 8.02 0.20 -8.95
CA GLN A 55 6.60 -0.06 -9.01
C GLN A 55 6.33 -1.54 -9.31
N GLY A 56 5.20 -2.04 -8.83
CA GLY A 56 4.79 -3.40 -9.12
C GLY A 56 3.38 -3.74 -8.70
N ALA A 57 3.12 -5.03 -8.56
CA ALA A 57 1.85 -5.56 -8.06
C ALA A 57 2.05 -6.32 -6.75
N ILE A 58 1.04 -6.25 -5.87
CA ILE A 58 0.97 -6.94 -4.58
C ILE A 58 -0.33 -7.72 -4.49
N LYS A 59 -0.28 -8.91 -3.89
CA LYS A 59 -1.48 -9.66 -3.52
C LYS A 59 -2.02 -9.12 -2.19
N VAL A 60 -3.27 -8.72 -2.18
CA VAL A 60 -3.97 -8.22 -0.97
C VAL A 60 -5.15 -9.11 -0.64
N GLN A 61 -5.53 -9.12 0.64
CA GLN A 61 -6.77 -9.73 1.11
C GLN A 61 -7.78 -8.63 1.42
N ILE A 62 -8.97 -8.75 0.84
CA ILE A 62 -10.08 -7.83 1.05
C ILE A 62 -11.14 -8.56 1.86
N ARG A 63 -11.51 -7.99 3.00
CA ARG A 63 -12.62 -8.52 3.80
C ARG A 63 -13.93 -7.97 3.26
N ARG A 64 -14.84 -8.86 2.86
CA ARG A 64 -16.22 -8.52 2.46
C ARG A 64 -17.17 -9.30 3.35
N HIS A 65 -17.91 -8.60 4.22
CA HIS A 65 -18.71 -9.24 5.28
C HIS A 65 -17.88 -10.23 6.12
N ASN A 66 -18.20 -11.53 6.03
CA ASN A 66 -17.53 -12.63 6.73
C ASN A 66 -16.57 -13.43 5.86
N THR A 67 -16.31 -13.01 4.61
CA THR A 67 -15.37 -13.68 3.71
C THR A 67 -14.13 -12.84 3.46
N TRP A 68 -13.01 -13.52 3.20
CA TRP A 68 -11.77 -12.94 2.75
C TRP A 68 -11.52 -13.33 1.30
N ASP A 69 -11.42 -12.33 0.43
CA ASP A 69 -11.16 -12.52 -0.98
C ASP A 69 -9.74 -12.06 -1.31
N SER A 70 -9.04 -12.81 -2.16
CA SER A 70 -7.74 -12.39 -2.68
C SER A 70 -7.92 -11.49 -3.89
N ALA A 71 -7.17 -10.39 -3.93
CA ALA A 71 -7.10 -9.50 -5.08
C ALA A 71 -5.65 -9.11 -5.38
N GLU A 72 -5.41 -8.65 -6.61
CA GLU A 72 -4.13 -8.07 -7.02
C GLU A 72 -4.28 -6.55 -7.09
N MET A 73 -3.43 -5.84 -6.36
CA MET A 73 -3.33 -4.39 -6.44
C MET A 73 -2.10 -4.04 -7.28
N LYS A 74 -2.35 -3.39 -8.41
CA LYS A 74 -1.33 -2.99 -9.40
C LYS A 74 -0.88 -1.56 -9.17
N ASN A 75 0.23 -1.18 -9.80
CA ASN A 75 0.77 0.17 -9.77
C ASN A 75 1.08 0.65 -8.34
N VAL A 76 1.57 -0.25 -7.50
CA VAL A 76 2.00 0.05 -6.13
C VAL A 76 3.45 0.53 -6.17
N LEU A 77 3.72 1.70 -5.59
CA LEU A 77 5.08 2.23 -5.45
C LEU A 77 5.74 1.69 -4.18
N TYR A 78 7.01 1.33 -4.30
CA TYR A 78 7.86 1.03 -3.16
C TYR A 78 8.51 2.31 -2.63
N VAL A 79 8.15 2.69 -1.40
CA VAL A 79 8.56 3.93 -0.71
C VAL A 79 9.02 3.55 0.69
N PRO A 80 10.33 3.27 0.90
CA PRO A 80 10.86 2.80 2.18
C PRO A 80 10.58 3.76 3.35
N ASP A 81 10.56 5.06 3.08
CA ASP A 81 10.34 6.10 4.09
C ASP A 81 8.87 6.25 4.50
N ALA A 82 7.94 5.53 3.85
CA ALA A 82 6.54 5.54 4.22
C ALA A 82 6.32 4.78 5.54
N CYS A 83 5.54 5.36 6.46
CA CYS A 83 5.26 4.72 7.75
C CYS A 83 4.15 3.65 7.69
N ALA A 84 3.44 3.54 6.56
CA ALA A 84 2.30 2.63 6.40
C ALA A 84 2.03 2.30 4.92
N ASN A 85 1.27 1.24 4.67
CA ASN A 85 0.73 0.97 3.33
C ASN A 85 -0.50 1.85 3.08
N LEU A 86 -0.48 2.66 2.02
CA LEU A 86 -1.62 3.50 1.67
C LEU A 86 -2.25 3.01 0.38
N LEU A 87 -3.55 2.78 0.44
CA LEU A 87 -4.39 2.48 -0.70
C LEU A 87 -5.03 3.78 -1.18
N SER A 88 -4.62 4.27 -2.35
CA SER A 88 -5.30 5.39 -3.01
C SER A 88 -6.67 4.95 -3.53
N VAL A 89 -7.73 5.52 -2.96
CA VAL A 89 -9.12 5.26 -3.43
C VAL A 89 -9.29 5.73 -4.88
N LYS A 90 -8.59 6.80 -5.28
CA LYS A 90 -8.63 7.35 -6.65
C LYS A 90 -7.94 6.44 -7.66
N ALA A 91 -6.98 5.62 -7.22
CA ALA A 91 -6.25 4.69 -8.07
C ALA A 91 -6.90 3.31 -8.16
N LEU A 92 -7.95 3.04 -7.37
CA LEU A 92 -8.85 1.93 -7.62
C LEU A 92 -9.60 2.22 -8.93
N GLY A 93 -9.10 1.65 -10.02
CA GLY A 93 -9.82 1.68 -11.29
C GLY A 93 -11.24 1.17 -11.06
N ILE A 94 -12.25 2.00 -11.36
CA ILE A 94 -13.66 1.60 -11.25
C ILE A 94 -13.88 0.36 -12.11
N VAL A 95 -13.94 -0.79 -11.45
CA VAL A 95 -14.71 -1.95 -11.90
C VAL A 95 -15.36 -2.55 -10.66
N LEU A 96 -16.43 -1.90 -10.20
CA LEU A 96 -17.46 -2.61 -9.46
C LEU A 96 -18.10 -3.57 -10.48
N LYS A 97 -17.72 -4.85 -10.43
CA LYS A 97 -18.58 -5.93 -10.88
C LYS A 97 -19.25 -6.53 -9.65
#